data_AF-A0A851HCG6-F1
#
_entry.id   AF-A0A851HCG6-F1
#
_cell.length_a   1.000
_cell.length_b   1.000
_cell.length_c   1.000
_cell.angle_alpha   90.00
_cell.angle_beta   90.00
_cell.angle_gamma   90.00
#
_symmetry.space_group_name_H-M   'P 1'
#
loop_
_entity.id
_entity.type
_entity.pdbx_description
1 polymer ?
#
loop_
_entity_poly.entity_id
_entity_poly.type
_entity_poly.pdbx_seq_one_letter_code
_entity_poly.pdbx_strand_id
1 'polypeptide(L)'
;MTESSSDSSDALSRLKDQPSAPAEPQADETVESDVSAVPVPERKTTKAPKEEKWTLRDRFNAWLDSFRGPTQDDIEQAIANTPDRIQARWQKLQDDRRAARLAEARAQQLAAEVEEARQALEEQWERESERMAELEYEQALEARRRQQERETQALLRAARRLESDDIPRPDNRPMLQQPDEYLSDEELFERAQQNLPEWQRLDRIVNKARSIEAETPSPPPSATDEAREEAEDFVLPFRKPVTDNPDPKQLDGFRRITLSISWVLFVVVGLFSLGWLGPWPSMTEAHDGLYGGSTSLMSMAFWHVAAWPLLWVAMLLYTLYQWAPSQYSAVRNRTTAWYVSNAMLLAAATKLLAHFQDVGLEVITSIAATVLLARAVGSLNRYTERNAKERFLVDMPIGAFTGWMLIFSGTTVFTAMASWNVLDLFWIPETVWAILAIVVLLIVLSRLTLTGRGRMSIAIGFSFGMAAIIGTRLFGEDASFILVGVALLGSFVVLAATENRRYQISIAEKQAIEHLVYADDAEDR
;
A
#
# COMPACT_ATOMS: atom_id res chain seq x y z
N MET A 1 -73.33 -9.22 9.82
CA MET A 1 -72.99 -9.15 11.25
C MET A 1 -71.92 -8.07 11.37
N THR A 2 -72.27 -6.79 11.61
CA THR A 2 -72.74 -6.19 12.89
C THR A 2 -71.61 -6.19 13.94
N GLU A 3 -71.17 -5.04 14.50
CA GLU A 3 -71.67 -3.66 14.39
C GLU A 3 -70.60 -2.61 14.80
N SER A 4 -70.93 -1.31 14.67
CA SER A 4 -70.48 -0.09 15.41
C SER A 4 -69.43 -0.17 16.54
N SER A 5 -68.71 0.88 16.95
CA SER A 5 -68.43 2.27 16.49
C SER A 5 -67.45 2.90 17.53
N SER A 6 -66.91 4.13 17.48
CA SER A 6 -66.93 5.28 16.56
C SER A 6 -65.47 5.82 16.42
N ASP A 7 -65.08 7.06 16.08
CA ASP A 7 -65.75 8.34 15.77
C ASP A 7 -64.90 9.19 14.80
N SER A 8 -65.51 10.15 14.09
CA SER A 8 -64.82 11.02 13.11
C SER A 8 -65.54 12.35 12.87
N SER A 9 -65.16 13.41 13.59
CA SER A 9 -65.41 14.80 13.19
C SER A 9 -64.47 15.78 13.87
N ASP A 10 -63.76 16.59 13.08
CA ASP A 10 -63.86 18.06 13.06
C ASP A 10 -62.74 18.62 12.16
N ALA A 11 -62.88 18.46 10.85
CA ALA A 11 -63.74 19.25 9.95
C ALA A 11 -63.08 20.59 9.56
N LEU A 12 -62.43 20.55 8.41
CA LEU A 12 -61.89 21.69 7.69
C LEU A 12 -62.97 22.74 7.40
N SER A 13 -62.59 24.02 7.55
CA SER A 13 -63.28 25.23 7.07
C SER A 13 -64.62 25.61 7.73
N ARG A 14 -64.73 26.88 8.11
CA ARG A 14 -65.87 27.73 7.72
C ARG A 14 -65.55 29.22 7.83
N LEU A 15 -66.14 29.94 6.87
CA LEU A 15 -66.37 31.39 6.75
C LEU A 15 -65.20 32.38 6.93
N LYS A 16 -65.08 33.17 5.88
CA LYS A 16 -64.47 34.49 5.77
C LYS A 16 -65.45 35.56 6.31
N ASP A 17 -64.95 36.79 6.38
CA ASP A 17 -65.66 38.08 6.42
C ASP A 17 -65.87 38.77 7.80
N GLN A 18 -65.79 40.10 7.72
CA GLN A 18 -65.80 41.14 8.77
C GLN A 18 -67.23 41.42 9.28
N PRO A 19 -67.43 42.02 10.50
CA PRO A 19 -67.35 43.49 10.61
C PRO A 19 -66.99 44.11 11.99
N SER A 20 -66.61 45.39 11.91
CA SER A 20 -66.83 46.50 12.88
C SER A 20 -66.14 46.53 14.26
N ALA A 21 -65.55 47.70 14.53
CA ALA A 21 -65.20 48.25 15.86
C ALA A 21 -66.46 48.93 16.50
N PRO A 22 -66.44 49.73 17.61
CA PRO A 22 -65.41 50.71 17.99
C PRO A 22 -65.12 50.94 19.50
N ALA A 23 -64.21 51.90 19.72
CA ALA A 23 -63.90 52.71 20.90
C ALA A 23 -63.19 52.03 22.11
N GLU A 24 -62.05 52.52 22.64
CA GLU A 24 -61.59 53.88 23.09
C GLU A 24 -62.12 54.31 24.48
N PRO A 25 -61.31 55.02 25.30
CA PRO A 25 -60.84 56.38 24.97
C PRO A 25 -59.33 56.69 25.12
N GLN A 26 -58.84 57.52 24.18
CA GLN A 26 -58.05 58.77 24.34
C GLN A 26 -56.66 58.71 25.06
N ALA A 27 -55.54 59.17 24.46
CA ALA A 27 -55.17 60.47 23.84
C ALA A 27 -54.66 61.51 24.86
N ASP A 28 -53.78 62.48 24.55
CA ASP A 28 -53.07 62.86 23.29
C ASP A 28 -51.59 63.19 23.65
N GLU A 29 -50.65 63.79 22.90
CA GLU A 29 -50.50 64.56 21.63
C GLU A 29 -49.03 64.30 21.13
N THR A 30 -48.42 64.74 20.01
CA THR A 30 -48.71 65.71 18.93
C THR A 30 -47.94 65.32 17.62
N VAL A 31 -48.55 65.55 16.44
CA VAL A 31 -48.08 66.35 15.26
C VAL A 31 -46.56 66.51 14.96
N GLU A 32 -46.03 66.49 13.72
CA GLU A 32 -46.48 65.96 12.40
C GLU A 32 -45.34 66.05 11.33
N SER A 33 -45.61 65.48 10.14
CA SER A 33 -45.04 65.50 8.75
C SER A 33 -44.08 66.64 8.25
N ASP A 34 -43.43 66.62 7.06
CA ASP A 34 -43.46 65.70 5.88
C ASP A 34 -42.25 65.81 4.87
N VAL A 35 -42.23 64.94 3.85
CA VAL A 35 -41.61 64.97 2.48
C VAL A 35 -40.11 65.32 2.26
N SER A 36 -39.30 64.25 2.09
CA SER A 36 -38.41 63.90 0.93
C SER A 36 -37.19 64.73 0.43
N ALA A 37 -36.15 63.97 0.01
CA ALA A 37 -35.13 64.23 -1.05
C ALA A 37 -33.85 65.11 -0.80
N VAL A 38 -32.77 64.45 -0.30
CA VAL A 38 -31.40 64.31 -0.90
C VAL A 38 -30.72 65.57 -1.53
N PRO A 39 -29.50 66.01 -1.10
CA PRO A 39 -28.29 65.17 -1.03
C PRO A 39 -27.22 65.40 0.09
N VAL A 40 -26.50 64.30 0.41
CA VAL A 40 -25.02 64.08 0.51
C VAL A 40 -24.06 65.30 0.40
N PRO A 41 -22.88 65.38 1.10
CA PRO A 41 -22.29 64.55 2.18
C PRO A 41 -21.78 65.34 3.43
N GLU A 42 -21.47 64.63 4.53
CA GLU A 42 -20.26 64.74 5.40
C GLU A 42 -20.44 63.83 6.65
N ARG A 43 -19.45 63.37 7.43
CA ARG A 43 -18.02 63.06 7.20
C ARG A 43 -17.50 62.25 8.41
N LYS A 44 -16.63 61.28 8.16
CA LYS A 44 -16.02 60.35 9.15
C LYS A 44 -15.58 61.00 10.47
N THR A 45 -15.88 60.36 11.61
CA THR A 45 -14.83 59.97 12.58
C THR A 45 -15.15 58.64 13.24
N THR A 46 -14.37 57.60 12.91
CA THR A 46 -14.25 56.40 13.75
C THR A 46 -13.49 56.73 15.02
N LYS A 47 -14.05 56.41 16.19
CA LYS A 47 -13.38 56.57 17.48
C LYS A 47 -13.14 55.19 18.09
N ALA A 48 -11.90 54.71 18.02
CA ALA A 48 -11.49 53.53 18.79
C ALA A 48 -11.59 53.86 20.30
N PRO A 49 -11.93 52.88 21.17
CA PRO A 49 -11.89 53.08 22.60
C PRO A 49 -10.46 53.39 23.06
N LYS A 50 -10.32 54.25 24.08
CA LYS A 50 -9.01 54.57 24.66
C LYS A 50 -8.50 53.38 25.48
N GLU A 51 -7.21 53.07 25.36
CA GLU A 51 -6.52 52.23 26.34
C GLU A 51 -6.34 53.02 27.64
N GLU A 52 -7.03 52.59 28.71
CA GLU A 52 -6.84 53.15 30.04
C GLU A 52 -5.57 52.56 30.68
N LYS A 53 -4.61 53.43 31.03
CA LYS A 53 -3.39 53.02 31.74
C LYS A 53 -3.69 52.77 33.21
N TRP A 54 -4.03 51.52 33.53
CA TRP A 54 -4.13 51.02 34.92
C TRP A 54 -2.88 51.39 35.72
N THR A 55 -3.07 51.96 36.91
CA THR A 55 -1.96 52.23 37.84
C THR A 55 -1.55 50.97 38.58
N LEU A 56 -0.38 51.01 39.23
CA LEU A 56 0.07 49.92 40.10
C LEU A 56 -0.86 49.68 41.30
N ARG A 57 -1.63 50.69 41.74
CA ARG A 57 -2.64 50.53 42.79
C ARG A 57 -3.86 49.78 42.28
N ASP A 58 -4.33 50.08 41.07
CA ASP A 58 -5.49 49.40 40.49
C ASP A 58 -5.19 47.92 40.23
N ARG A 59 -3.98 47.62 39.75
CA ARG A 59 -3.49 46.24 39.63
C ARG A 59 -3.35 45.52 40.97
N PHE A 60 -2.89 46.20 42.02
CA PHE A 60 -2.77 45.61 43.35
C PHE A 60 -4.13 45.39 44.03
N ASN A 61 -5.08 46.32 43.83
CA ASN A 61 -6.46 46.18 44.32
C ASN A 61 -7.18 45.05 43.59
N ALA A 62 -7.14 44.98 42.25
CA ALA A 62 -7.74 43.88 41.49
C ALA A 62 -7.11 42.51 41.83
N TRP A 63 -5.82 42.49 42.17
CA TRP A 63 -5.16 41.29 42.68
C TRP A 63 -5.65 40.90 44.08
N LEU A 64 -5.83 41.86 45.00
CA LEU A 64 -6.46 41.61 46.31
C LEU A 64 -7.92 41.16 46.20
N ASP A 65 -8.70 41.78 45.31
CA ASP A 65 -10.08 41.39 45.03
C ASP A 65 -10.18 40.00 44.40
N SER A 66 -9.16 39.55 43.64
CA SER A 66 -9.08 38.17 43.15
C SER A 66 -8.90 37.10 44.26
N PHE A 67 -8.57 37.52 45.49
CA PHE A 67 -8.56 36.66 46.69
C PHE A 67 -9.83 36.78 47.55
N ARG A 68 -10.75 37.70 47.23
CA ARG A 68 -12.08 37.70 47.84
C ARG A 68 -12.87 36.55 47.22
N GLY A 69 -13.29 35.60 48.05
CA GLY A 69 -14.29 34.62 47.65
C GLY A 69 -15.58 35.33 47.20
N PRO A 70 -16.39 34.71 46.32
CA PRO A 70 -17.60 35.33 45.81
C PRO A 70 -18.48 35.81 46.96
N THR A 71 -18.99 37.04 46.85
CA THR A 71 -19.86 37.60 47.88
C THR A 71 -21.17 36.82 47.94
N GLN A 72 -21.94 36.94 49.02
CA GLN A 72 -23.19 36.19 49.11
C GLN A 72 -24.16 36.58 47.98
N ASP A 73 -24.18 37.84 47.57
CA ASP A 73 -24.95 38.33 46.41
C ASP A 73 -24.47 37.70 45.10
N ASP A 74 -23.16 37.49 44.90
CA ASP A 74 -22.61 36.76 43.73
C ASP A 74 -23.04 35.29 43.74
N ILE A 75 -23.07 34.66 44.92
CA ILE A 75 -23.50 33.26 45.09
C ILE A 75 -25.01 33.14 44.82
N GLU A 76 -25.82 34.05 45.36
CA GLU A 76 -27.28 34.07 45.15
C GLU A 76 -27.63 34.38 43.69
N GLN A 77 -26.92 35.31 43.02
CA GLN A 77 -27.05 35.52 41.57
C GLN A 77 -26.56 34.34 40.74
N ALA A 78 -25.49 33.65 41.15
CA ALA A 78 -25.02 32.44 40.46
C ALA A 78 -26.04 31.29 40.57
N ILE A 79 -26.67 31.12 41.74
CA ILE A 79 -27.76 30.16 41.96
C ILE A 79 -28.98 30.54 41.12
N ALA A 80 -29.42 31.80 41.16
CA ALA A 80 -30.58 32.28 40.39
C ALA A 80 -30.40 32.13 38.88
N ASN A 81 -29.21 32.43 38.35
CA ASN A 81 -28.90 32.35 36.91
C ASN A 81 -28.40 30.95 36.47
N THR A 82 -28.39 29.95 37.37
CA THR A 82 -27.99 28.57 37.02
C THR A 82 -28.88 27.92 35.93
N PRO A 83 -30.22 28.05 35.92
CA PRO A 83 -31.08 27.46 34.90
C PRO A 83 -30.73 27.98 33.49
N ASP A 84 -30.73 29.30 33.31
CA ASP A 84 -30.47 29.95 32.02
C ASP A 84 -29.07 29.64 31.49
N ARG A 85 -28.06 29.62 32.38
CA ARG A 85 -26.68 29.28 32.02
C ARG A 85 -26.54 27.81 31.59
N ILE A 86 -27.32 26.89 32.17
CA ILE A 86 -27.40 25.50 31.72
C ILE A 86 -28.11 25.42 30.37
N GLN A 87 -29.23 26.13 30.19
CA GLN A 87 -30.03 26.12 28.97
C GLN A 87 -29.25 26.69 27.76
N ALA A 88 -28.59 27.85 27.92
CA ALA A 88 -27.74 28.43 26.89
C ALA A 88 -26.54 27.53 26.53
N ARG A 89 -25.93 26.87 27.53
CA ARG A 89 -24.84 25.90 27.30
C ARG A 89 -25.34 24.65 26.56
N TRP A 90 -26.56 24.20 26.83
CA TRP A 90 -27.20 23.07 26.14
C TRP A 90 -27.59 23.41 24.70
N GLN A 91 -28.16 24.60 24.47
CA GLN A 91 -28.44 25.13 23.13
C GLN A 91 -27.15 25.22 22.29
N LYS A 92 -26.10 25.86 22.81
CA LYS A 92 -24.80 25.92 22.12
C LYS A 92 -24.27 24.51 21.80
N LEU A 93 -24.37 23.57 22.74
CA LEU A 93 -23.90 22.19 22.52
C LEU A 93 -24.77 21.42 21.50
N GLN A 94 -26.04 21.82 21.28
CA GLN A 94 -26.82 21.36 20.13
C GLN A 94 -26.38 22.03 18.82
N ASP A 95 -26.05 23.31 18.83
CA ASP A 95 -25.58 24.04 17.65
C ASP A 95 -24.22 23.58 17.17
N ASP A 96 -23.26 23.39 18.08
CA ASP A 96 -21.96 22.77 17.78
C ASP A 96 -22.16 21.36 17.17
N ARG A 97 -23.15 20.58 17.65
CA ARG A 97 -23.55 19.28 17.06
C ARG A 97 -24.31 19.39 15.74
N ARG A 98 -24.97 20.51 15.44
CA ARG A 98 -25.58 20.77 14.12
C ARG A 98 -24.50 21.16 13.12
N ALA A 99 -23.59 22.04 13.50
CA ALA A 99 -22.43 22.45 12.70
C ALA A 99 -21.51 21.25 12.37
N ALA A 100 -21.20 20.39 13.35
CA ALA A 100 -20.39 19.19 13.13
C ALA A 100 -20.99 18.27 12.05
N ARG A 101 -22.28 17.92 12.17
CA ARG A 101 -22.96 17.05 11.18
C ARG A 101 -23.06 17.68 9.79
N LEU A 102 -23.18 19.00 9.70
CA LEU A 102 -23.14 19.72 8.42
C LEU A 102 -21.73 19.77 7.81
N ALA A 103 -20.68 19.81 8.63
CA ALA A 103 -19.30 19.70 8.19
C ALA A 103 -18.96 18.27 7.73
N GLU A 104 -19.40 17.25 8.47
CA GLU A 104 -19.29 15.83 8.10
C GLU A 104 -19.99 15.54 6.77
N ALA A 105 -21.22 16.02 6.58
CA ALA A 105 -21.96 15.86 5.32
C ALA A 105 -21.25 16.52 4.13
N ARG A 106 -20.71 17.74 4.30
CA ARG A 106 -19.90 18.40 3.26
C ARG A 106 -18.59 17.67 2.97
N ALA A 107 -17.94 17.13 3.98
CA ALA A 107 -16.72 16.32 3.80
C ALA A 107 -17.03 15.02 3.04
N GLN A 108 -18.19 14.41 3.26
CA GLN A 108 -18.65 13.24 2.50
C GLN A 108 -18.99 13.60 1.04
N GLN A 109 -19.62 14.75 0.79
CA GLN A 109 -19.89 15.24 -0.57
C GLN A 109 -18.59 15.51 -1.33
N LEU A 110 -17.65 16.26 -0.74
CA LEU A 110 -16.34 16.53 -1.35
C LEU A 110 -15.50 15.25 -1.55
N ALA A 111 -15.64 14.24 -0.68
CA ALA A 111 -15.00 12.95 -0.88
C ALA A 111 -15.60 12.20 -2.08
N ALA A 112 -16.93 12.19 -2.23
CA ALA A 112 -17.60 11.59 -3.39
C ALA A 112 -17.22 12.30 -4.69
N GLU A 113 -17.25 13.64 -4.72
CA GLU A 113 -16.83 14.44 -5.88
C GLU A 113 -15.37 14.15 -6.29
N VAL A 114 -14.47 13.93 -5.32
CA VAL A 114 -13.06 13.54 -5.57
C VAL A 114 -12.92 12.09 -6.03
N GLU A 115 -13.74 11.16 -5.53
CA GLU A 115 -13.76 9.78 -6.02
C GLU A 115 -14.33 9.67 -7.44
N GLU A 116 -15.40 10.39 -7.76
CA GLU A 116 -15.97 10.50 -9.11
C GLU A 116 -14.98 11.16 -10.08
N ALA A 117 -14.39 12.30 -9.71
CA ALA A 117 -13.38 12.98 -10.54
C ALA A 117 -12.13 12.12 -10.77
N ARG A 118 -11.76 11.28 -9.81
CA ARG A 118 -10.67 10.32 -9.95
C ARG A 118 -11.03 9.18 -10.91
N GLN A 119 -12.23 8.59 -10.77
CA GLN A 119 -12.70 7.53 -11.69
C GLN A 119 -12.75 8.05 -13.14
N ALA A 120 -13.28 9.27 -13.34
CA ALA A 120 -13.33 9.91 -14.66
C ALA A 120 -11.95 10.23 -15.26
N LEU A 121 -10.90 10.35 -14.43
CA LEU A 121 -9.51 10.50 -14.87
C LEU A 121 -8.84 9.14 -15.16
N GLU A 122 -9.10 8.13 -14.34
CA GLU A 122 -8.62 6.75 -14.57
C GLU A 122 -9.20 6.19 -15.89
N GLU A 123 -10.50 6.37 -16.15
CA GLU A 123 -11.10 6.04 -17.46
C GLU A 123 -10.50 6.86 -18.63
N GLN A 124 -10.09 8.11 -18.40
CA GLN A 124 -9.47 8.92 -19.45
C GLN A 124 -8.10 8.38 -19.84
N TRP A 125 -7.29 7.98 -18.86
CA TRP A 125 -6.00 7.33 -19.11
C TRP A 125 -6.15 5.94 -19.74
N GLU A 126 -7.16 5.15 -19.36
CA GLU A 126 -7.45 3.88 -20.03
C GLU A 126 -7.77 4.12 -21.52
N ARG A 127 -8.75 4.99 -21.82
CA ARG A 127 -9.15 5.34 -23.20
C ARG A 127 -8.06 6.05 -24.02
N GLU A 128 -7.06 6.66 -23.38
CA GLU A 128 -5.88 7.22 -24.05
C GLU A 128 -4.81 6.15 -24.30
N SER A 129 -4.61 5.23 -23.35
CA SER A 129 -3.68 4.10 -23.48
C SER A 129 -4.11 3.09 -24.54
N GLU A 130 -5.42 2.84 -24.68
CA GLU A 130 -5.99 1.98 -25.73
C GLU A 130 -5.65 2.55 -27.13
N ARG A 131 -5.93 3.84 -27.36
CA ARG A 131 -5.62 4.52 -28.63
C ARG A 131 -4.12 4.53 -28.94
N MET A 132 -3.27 4.71 -27.92
CA MET A 132 -1.82 4.64 -28.12
C MET A 132 -1.37 3.23 -28.50
N ALA A 133 -1.94 2.19 -27.88
CA ALA A 133 -1.67 0.80 -28.25
C ALA A 133 -2.20 0.45 -29.66
N GLU A 134 -3.38 0.95 -30.06
CA GLU A 134 -3.89 0.84 -31.43
C GLU A 134 -2.92 1.46 -32.45
N LEU A 135 -2.47 2.70 -32.20
CA LEU A 135 -1.54 3.41 -33.07
C LEU A 135 -0.15 2.76 -33.13
N GLU A 136 0.36 2.21 -32.03
CA GLU A 136 1.60 1.42 -32.01
C GLU A 136 1.45 0.11 -32.80
N TYR A 137 0.29 -0.56 -32.68
CA TYR A 137 -0.01 -1.78 -33.42
C TYR A 137 -0.14 -1.54 -34.93
N GLU A 138 -0.83 -0.47 -35.36
CA GLU A 138 -0.89 -0.07 -36.77
C GLU A 138 0.50 0.26 -37.34
N GLN A 139 1.33 1.01 -36.60
CA GLN A 139 2.71 1.32 -37.00
C GLN A 139 3.58 0.06 -37.10
N ALA A 140 3.44 -0.89 -36.17
CA ALA A 140 4.15 -2.16 -36.22
C ALA A 140 3.72 -3.03 -37.41
N LEU A 141 2.42 -3.05 -37.74
CA LEU A 141 1.91 -3.72 -38.95
C LEU A 141 2.44 -3.08 -40.23
N GLU A 142 2.47 -1.75 -40.32
CA GLU A 142 3.06 -1.05 -41.48
C GLU A 142 4.56 -1.33 -41.62
N ALA A 143 5.32 -1.24 -40.52
CA ALA A 143 6.75 -1.54 -40.53
C ALA A 143 7.02 -2.98 -41.01
N ARG A 144 6.24 -3.95 -40.52
CA ARG A 144 6.32 -5.36 -40.95
C ARG A 144 6.00 -5.55 -42.43
N ARG A 145 4.98 -4.86 -42.96
CA ARG A 145 4.65 -4.89 -44.41
C ARG A 145 5.81 -4.34 -45.25
N ARG A 146 6.36 -3.17 -44.90
CA ARG A 146 7.50 -2.55 -45.59
C ARG A 146 8.74 -3.46 -45.58
N GLN A 147 8.99 -4.18 -44.48
CA GLN A 147 10.05 -5.20 -44.41
C GLN A 147 9.75 -6.39 -45.35
N GLN A 148 8.55 -6.97 -45.29
CA GLN A 148 8.15 -8.09 -46.16
C GLN A 148 8.22 -7.71 -47.66
N GLU A 149 7.95 -6.46 -48.02
CA GLU A 149 8.11 -5.93 -49.38
C GLU A 149 9.59 -5.89 -49.81
N ARG A 150 10.49 -5.30 -49.00
CA ARG A 150 11.94 -5.28 -49.28
C ARG A 150 12.50 -6.70 -49.45
N GLU A 151 12.17 -7.61 -48.54
CA GLU A 151 12.55 -9.02 -48.64
C GLU A 151 12.02 -9.69 -49.92
N THR A 152 10.77 -9.41 -50.30
CA THR A 152 10.17 -9.99 -51.51
C THR A 152 10.86 -9.46 -52.77
N GLN A 153 11.26 -8.19 -52.81
CA GLN A 153 12.04 -7.63 -53.91
C GLN A 153 13.44 -8.25 -54.02
N ALA A 154 14.11 -8.50 -52.89
CA ALA A 154 15.39 -9.21 -52.85
C ALA A 154 15.26 -10.68 -53.31
N LEU A 155 14.22 -11.40 -52.85
CA LEU A 155 13.91 -12.76 -53.30
C LEU A 155 13.58 -12.80 -54.81
N LEU A 156 12.80 -11.84 -55.33
CA LEU A 156 12.54 -11.68 -56.77
C LEU A 156 13.82 -11.39 -57.58
N ARG A 157 14.82 -10.72 -56.99
CA ARG A 157 16.13 -10.49 -57.60
C ARG A 157 17.00 -11.77 -57.57
N ALA A 158 16.94 -12.53 -56.48
CA ALA A 158 17.66 -13.80 -56.31
C ALA A 158 17.11 -14.92 -57.20
N ALA A 159 15.79 -15.08 -57.26
CA ALA A 159 15.10 -16.07 -58.10
C ALA A 159 15.44 -15.90 -59.59
N ARG A 160 15.38 -14.66 -60.10
CA ARG A 160 15.85 -14.30 -61.45
C ARG A 160 17.35 -14.56 -61.69
N ARG A 161 18.18 -14.57 -60.64
CA ARG A 161 19.62 -14.88 -60.75
C ARG A 161 19.92 -16.39 -60.69
N LEU A 162 18.98 -17.19 -60.21
CA LEU A 162 19.02 -18.64 -60.15
C LEU A 162 18.15 -19.31 -61.24
N GLU A 163 17.65 -18.52 -62.20
CA GLU A 163 16.78 -18.97 -63.32
C GLU A 163 15.55 -19.77 -62.84
N SER A 164 14.92 -19.30 -61.76
CA SER A 164 13.79 -19.95 -61.09
C SER A 164 12.63 -18.96 -60.88
N ASP A 165 11.41 -19.39 -61.19
CA ASP A 165 10.18 -18.60 -61.00
C ASP A 165 9.46 -18.90 -59.65
N ASP A 166 9.80 -20.00 -58.97
CA ASP A 166 9.15 -20.42 -57.72
C ASP A 166 9.61 -19.57 -56.52
N ILE A 167 8.70 -18.78 -55.93
CA ILE A 167 8.97 -17.99 -54.71
C ILE A 167 7.93 -18.33 -53.63
N PRO A 168 8.35 -18.78 -52.43
CA PRO A 168 7.45 -19.05 -51.31
C PRO A 168 6.63 -17.82 -50.88
N ARG A 169 5.37 -18.04 -50.52
CA ARG A 169 4.44 -16.98 -50.07
C ARG A 169 4.96 -16.28 -48.78
N PRO A 170 4.68 -14.99 -48.57
CA PRO A 170 5.12 -14.25 -47.38
C PRO A 170 4.74 -14.90 -46.04
N ASP A 171 3.62 -15.63 -46.00
CA ASP A 171 3.10 -16.29 -44.79
C ASP A 171 3.73 -17.67 -44.51
N ASN A 172 4.31 -18.30 -45.55
CA ASN A 172 4.94 -19.63 -45.48
C ASN A 172 6.46 -19.54 -45.20
N ARG A 173 7.07 -18.34 -45.16
CA ARG A 173 8.52 -18.15 -45.08
C ARG A 173 8.96 -17.45 -43.78
N PRO A 174 10.13 -17.79 -43.19
CA PRO A 174 10.74 -16.97 -42.15
C PRO A 174 11.28 -15.66 -42.74
N MET A 175 11.49 -14.66 -41.89
CA MET A 175 12.13 -13.40 -42.27
C MET A 175 13.62 -13.62 -42.58
N LEU A 176 14.15 -12.84 -43.54
CA LEU A 176 15.58 -12.82 -43.88
C LEU A 176 16.39 -11.93 -42.94
N GLN A 177 15.71 -10.97 -42.30
CA GLN A 177 16.25 -9.92 -41.46
C GLN A 177 15.69 -10.06 -40.03
N GLN A 178 16.56 -10.12 -39.02
CA GLN A 178 16.13 -10.16 -37.62
C GLN A 178 15.70 -8.75 -37.16
N PRO A 179 14.80 -8.61 -36.15
CA PRO A 179 14.25 -7.31 -35.75
C PRO A 179 15.29 -6.27 -35.26
N ASP A 180 16.47 -6.73 -34.86
CA ASP A 180 17.61 -5.96 -34.35
C ASP A 180 18.74 -5.77 -35.38
N GLU A 181 18.71 -6.47 -36.52
CA GLU A 181 19.71 -6.40 -37.59
C GLU A 181 19.22 -5.45 -38.70
N TYR A 182 19.99 -4.41 -39.06
CA TYR A 182 19.67 -3.55 -40.22
C TYR A 182 20.58 -3.88 -41.41
N LEU A 183 20.09 -4.71 -42.34
CA LEU A 183 20.81 -5.02 -43.57
C LEU A 183 20.59 -3.97 -44.68
N SER A 184 21.64 -3.72 -45.46
CA SER A 184 21.51 -3.06 -46.77
C SER A 184 20.84 -3.99 -47.79
N ASP A 185 20.27 -3.41 -48.85
CA ASP A 185 19.53 -4.18 -49.87
C ASP A 185 20.40 -5.18 -50.66
N GLU A 186 21.72 -5.02 -50.67
CA GLU A 186 22.65 -5.96 -51.33
C GLU A 186 23.02 -7.14 -50.42
N GLU A 187 23.26 -6.91 -49.12
CA GLU A 187 23.47 -7.98 -48.13
C GLU A 187 22.21 -8.83 -47.94
N LEU A 188 21.04 -8.18 -47.97
CA LEU A 188 19.73 -8.85 -47.94
C LEU A 188 19.53 -9.70 -49.20
N PHE A 189 20.01 -9.24 -50.36
CA PHE A 189 20.03 -10.02 -51.61
C PHE A 189 21.00 -11.21 -51.57
N GLU A 190 22.21 -11.08 -51.01
CA GLU A 190 23.13 -12.22 -50.83
C GLU A 190 22.52 -13.28 -49.89
N ARG A 191 21.91 -12.86 -48.78
CA ARG A 191 21.26 -13.77 -47.82
C ARG A 191 20.00 -14.41 -48.42
N ALA A 192 19.25 -13.70 -49.26
CA ALA A 192 18.17 -14.26 -50.05
C ALA A 192 18.67 -15.34 -51.03
N GLN A 193 19.79 -15.10 -51.72
CA GLN A 193 20.37 -16.08 -52.66
C GLN A 193 20.83 -17.37 -51.96
N GLN A 194 21.38 -17.27 -50.75
CA GLN A 194 21.83 -18.43 -49.98
C GLN A 194 20.65 -19.31 -49.50
N ASN A 195 19.58 -18.69 -49.01
CA ASN A 195 18.47 -19.40 -48.35
C ASN A 195 17.36 -19.88 -49.30
N LEU A 196 17.13 -19.19 -50.43
CA LEU A 196 16.01 -19.47 -51.34
C LEU A 196 15.93 -20.95 -51.81
N PRO A 197 17.02 -21.66 -52.17
CA PRO A 197 16.93 -23.05 -52.63
C PRO A 197 16.42 -24.03 -51.57
N GLU A 198 16.75 -23.80 -50.29
CA GLU A 198 16.21 -24.60 -49.18
C GLU A 198 14.73 -24.28 -48.95
N TRP A 199 14.34 -23.01 -48.99
CA TRP A 199 12.96 -22.60 -48.79
C TRP A 199 12.04 -23.12 -49.92
N GLN A 200 12.51 -23.11 -51.17
CA GLN A 200 11.84 -23.78 -52.30
C GLN A 200 11.71 -25.30 -52.11
N ARG A 201 12.64 -25.96 -51.40
CA ARG A 201 12.53 -27.38 -51.06
C ARG A 201 11.49 -27.60 -49.96
N LEU A 202 11.48 -26.75 -48.93
CA LEU A 202 10.54 -26.83 -47.81
C LEU A 202 9.10 -26.52 -48.24
N ASP A 203 8.86 -25.46 -49.03
CA ASP A 203 7.51 -25.11 -49.50
C ASP A 203 6.91 -26.23 -50.38
N ARG A 204 7.72 -26.89 -51.23
CA ARG A 204 7.30 -28.10 -51.97
C ARG A 204 6.96 -29.29 -51.07
N ILE A 205 7.61 -29.45 -49.91
CA ILE A 205 7.26 -30.46 -48.91
C ILE A 205 5.95 -30.07 -48.20
N VAL A 206 5.79 -28.81 -47.78
CA VAL A 206 4.59 -28.30 -47.10
C VAL A 206 3.37 -28.36 -48.00
N ASN A 207 3.46 -27.94 -49.26
CA ASN A 207 2.34 -28.01 -50.20
C ASN A 207 1.94 -29.46 -50.51
N LYS A 208 2.91 -30.39 -50.57
CA LYS A 208 2.64 -31.83 -50.68
C LYS A 208 2.02 -32.43 -49.41
N ALA A 209 2.39 -31.93 -48.23
CA ALA A 209 1.75 -32.33 -46.98
C ALA A 209 0.30 -31.85 -46.95
N ARG A 210 0.05 -30.57 -47.25
CA ARG A 210 -1.29 -29.98 -47.34
C ARG A 210 -2.19 -30.65 -48.38
N SER A 211 -1.64 -31.14 -49.51
CA SER A 211 -2.44 -31.90 -50.48
C SER A 211 -2.84 -33.29 -49.96
N ILE A 212 -1.94 -33.98 -49.26
CA ILE A 212 -2.24 -35.27 -48.61
C ILE A 212 -3.26 -35.08 -47.47
N GLU A 213 -3.12 -34.00 -46.69
CA GLU A 213 -4.04 -33.62 -45.62
C GLU A 213 -5.43 -33.28 -46.17
N ALA A 214 -5.53 -32.52 -47.26
CA ALA A 214 -6.80 -32.21 -47.93
C ALA A 214 -7.46 -33.43 -48.62
N GLU A 215 -6.67 -34.45 -49.00
CA GLU A 215 -7.16 -35.74 -49.51
C GLU A 215 -7.51 -36.74 -48.39
N THR A 216 -7.12 -36.47 -47.14
CA THR A 216 -7.38 -37.33 -45.98
C THR A 216 -8.56 -36.78 -45.19
N PRO A 217 -9.72 -37.46 -45.12
CA PRO A 217 -10.81 -36.99 -44.27
C PRO A 217 -10.38 -36.98 -42.80
N SER A 218 -10.63 -35.88 -42.10
CA SER A 218 -10.30 -35.72 -40.69
C SER A 218 -10.82 -36.92 -39.88
N PRO A 219 -10.02 -37.52 -38.97
CA PRO A 219 -10.53 -38.49 -38.03
C PRO A 219 -11.69 -37.89 -37.24
N PRO A 220 -12.77 -38.65 -36.95
CA PRO A 220 -13.71 -38.23 -35.92
C PRO A 220 -12.93 -38.08 -34.60
N PRO A 221 -13.26 -37.09 -33.75
CA PRO A 221 -12.65 -36.97 -32.43
C PRO A 221 -12.83 -38.28 -31.68
N SER A 222 -11.80 -38.74 -30.97
CA SER A 222 -11.97 -39.92 -30.13
C SER A 222 -12.71 -39.53 -28.85
N ALA A 223 -13.44 -40.46 -28.24
CA ALA A 223 -14.04 -40.22 -26.91
C ALA A 223 -12.97 -39.95 -25.81
N THR A 224 -11.69 -40.16 -26.11
CA THR A 224 -10.53 -39.76 -25.27
C THR A 224 -10.00 -38.35 -25.56
N ASP A 225 -10.55 -37.67 -26.56
CA ASP A 225 -10.31 -36.25 -26.87
C ASP A 225 -11.48 -35.41 -26.33
N GLU A 226 -12.72 -35.85 -26.50
CA GLU A 226 -13.91 -35.25 -25.83
C GLU A 226 -13.72 -35.26 -24.29
N ALA A 227 -13.38 -36.41 -23.71
CA ALA A 227 -13.05 -36.55 -22.29
C ALA A 227 -11.66 -35.98 -21.89
N ARG A 228 -10.99 -35.26 -22.81
CA ARG A 228 -9.83 -34.41 -22.54
C ARG A 228 -10.22 -32.94 -22.56
N GLU A 229 -11.07 -32.52 -23.49
CA GLU A 229 -11.62 -31.17 -23.56
C GLU A 229 -12.47 -30.86 -22.32
N GLU A 230 -13.31 -31.81 -21.86
CA GLU A 230 -14.00 -31.74 -20.54
C GLU A 230 -13.04 -31.79 -19.32
N ALA A 231 -11.74 -32.03 -19.52
CA ALA A 231 -10.81 -32.39 -18.45
C ALA A 231 -9.43 -31.69 -18.50
N GLU A 232 -9.24 -30.66 -19.34
CA GLU A 232 -8.11 -29.72 -19.21
C GLU A 232 -8.38 -28.77 -18.02
N ASP A 233 -8.33 -29.31 -16.79
CA ASP A 233 -8.33 -28.51 -15.54
C ASP A 233 -7.11 -27.58 -15.57
N PHE A 234 -7.34 -26.36 -16.07
CA PHE A 234 -6.30 -25.40 -16.41
C PHE A 234 -5.43 -25.09 -15.20
N VAL A 235 -4.26 -25.74 -15.13
CA VAL A 235 -3.38 -25.75 -13.96
C VAL A 235 -2.73 -24.38 -13.80
N LEU A 236 -3.44 -23.49 -13.11
CA LEU A 236 -3.01 -22.12 -12.84
C LEU A 236 -1.56 -22.10 -12.32
N PRO A 237 -0.71 -21.17 -12.81
CA PRO A 237 0.68 -21.03 -12.34
C PRO A 237 0.78 -20.56 -10.87
N PHE A 238 -0.35 -20.36 -10.18
CA PHE A 238 -0.49 -19.98 -8.79
C PHE A 238 -1.66 -20.75 -8.14
N ARG A 239 -1.58 -20.99 -6.83
CA ARG A 239 -2.66 -21.66 -6.09
C ARG A 239 -3.86 -20.72 -5.92
N LYS A 240 -5.05 -21.17 -6.35
CA LYS A 240 -6.36 -20.52 -6.08
C LYS A 240 -6.45 -20.18 -4.56
N PRO A 241 -6.89 -18.97 -4.17
CA PRO A 241 -7.07 -18.63 -2.75
C PRO A 241 -8.09 -19.58 -2.09
N VAL A 242 -7.80 -20.03 -0.87
CA VAL A 242 -8.76 -20.84 -0.10
C VAL A 242 -9.86 -19.91 0.42
N THR A 243 -10.96 -19.78 -0.34
CA THR A 243 -12.12 -18.94 -0.01
C THR A 243 -12.73 -19.29 1.33
N ASP A 244 -12.82 -20.59 1.61
CA ASP A 244 -13.68 -21.08 2.67
C ASP A 244 -13.03 -20.95 4.05
N ASN A 245 -13.84 -20.51 5.01
CA ASN A 245 -13.46 -20.44 6.41
C ASN A 245 -13.99 -21.69 7.13
N PRO A 246 -13.12 -22.62 7.59
CA PRO A 246 -13.56 -23.74 8.42
C PRO A 246 -14.14 -23.24 9.76
N ASP A 247 -14.90 -24.08 10.46
CA ASP A 247 -15.60 -23.70 11.68
C ASP A 247 -14.71 -23.06 12.76
N PRO A 248 -15.24 -22.08 13.54
CA PRO A 248 -14.52 -21.46 14.64
C PRO A 248 -14.19 -22.46 15.75
N LYS A 249 -12.95 -22.43 16.23
CA LYS A 249 -12.44 -23.30 17.30
C LYS A 249 -11.97 -22.45 18.48
N GLN A 250 -12.07 -22.96 19.70
CA GLN A 250 -11.67 -22.20 20.90
C GLN A 250 -10.20 -21.70 20.84
N LEU A 251 -9.33 -22.47 20.19
CA LEU A 251 -7.93 -22.10 19.93
C LEU A 251 -7.79 -20.81 19.09
N ASP A 252 -8.78 -20.42 18.29
CA ASP A 252 -8.78 -19.14 17.57
C ASP A 252 -8.93 -17.94 18.51
N GLY A 253 -9.70 -18.10 19.59
CA GLY A 253 -9.80 -17.09 20.66
C GLY A 253 -8.45 -16.94 21.36
N PHE A 254 -7.89 -18.05 21.83
CA PHE A 254 -6.59 -18.07 22.50
C PHE A 254 -5.46 -17.48 21.62
N ARG A 255 -5.36 -17.90 20.35
CA ARG A 255 -4.41 -17.37 19.35
C ARG A 255 -4.41 -15.84 19.28
N ARG A 256 -5.59 -15.22 19.25
CA ARG A 256 -5.74 -13.75 19.12
C ARG A 256 -5.45 -13.02 20.42
N ILE A 257 -5.79 -13.61 21.56
CA ILE A 257 -5.38 -13.09 22.87
C ILE A 257 -3.85 -13.13 22.99
N THR A 258 -3.20 -14.25 22.65
CA THR A 258 -1.73 -14.36 22.66
C THR A 258 -1.07 -13.37 21.70
N LEU A 259 -1.59 -13.20 20.47
CA LEU A 259 -1.08 -12.20 19.53
C LEU A 259 -1.22 -10.78 20.07
N SER A 260 -2.38 -10.45 20.66
CA SER A 260 -2.63 -9.12 21.24
C SER A 260 -1.71 -8.82 22.43
N ILE A 261 -1.48 -9.79 23.32
CA ILE A 261 -0.51 -9.69 24.41
C ILE A 261 0.92 -9.55 23.87
N SER A 262 1.28 -10.31 22.84
CA SER A 262 2.59 -10.22 22.18
C SER A 262 2.82 -8.84 21.55
N TRP A 263 1.77 -8.22 20.98
CA TRP A 263 1.83 -6.84 20.49
C TRP A 263 2.03 -5.84 21.64
N VAL A 264 1.23 -5.92 22.71
CA VAL A 264 1.40 -5.03 23.87
C VAL A 264 2.80 -5.13 24.45
N LEU A 265 3.33 -6.35 24.64
CA LEU A 265 4.69 -6.56 25.15
C LEU A 265 5.77 -6.04 24.18
N PHE A 266 5.61 -6.25 22.86
CA PHE A 266 6.55 -5.75 21.84
C PHE A 266 6.61 -4.21 21.75
N VAL A 267 5.50 -3.53 22.04
CA VAL A 267 5.45 -2.07 22.19
C VAL A 267 6.03 -1.63 23.53
N VAL A 268 5.56 -2.18 24.65
CA VAL A 268 5.99 -1.76 26.00
C VAL A 268 7.49 -1.98 26.20
N VAL A 269 8.00 -3.20 25.96
CA VAL A 269 9.45 -3.47 26.01
C VAL A 269 10.21 -2.58 25.03
N GLY A 270 9.63 -2.33 23.85
CA GLY A 270 10.18 -1.42 22.85
C GLY A 270 10.34 0.02 23.35
N LEU A 271 9.36 0.56 24.08
CA LEU A 271 9.41 1.92 24.65
C LEU A 271 10.42 2.04 25.80
N PHE A 272 10.56 1.00 26.62
CA PHE A 272 11.53 0.97 27.72
C PHE A 272 12.98 0.80 27.21
N SER A 273 13.25 -0.16 26.32
CA SER A 273 14.61 -0.38 25.77
C SER A 273 15.10 0.73 24.83
N LEU A 274 14.23 1.62 24.36
CA LEU A 274 14.61 2.81 23.58
C LEU A 274 14.77 4.07 24.46
N GLY A 275 14.68 3.95 25.79
CA GLY A 275 14.81 5.08 26.72
C GLY A 275 13.66 6.09 26.67
N TRP A 276 12.54 5.76 26.01
CA TRP A 276 11.40 6.68 25.87
C TRP A 276 10.47 6.68 27.08
N LEU A 277 10.49 5.58 27.87
CA LEU A 277 9.76 5.43 29.12
C LEU A 277 10.61 4.67 30.14
N GLY A 278 10.52 5.07 31.42
CA GLY A 278 11.22 4.38 32.51
C GLY A 278 12.63 4.92 32.81
N PRO A 279 13.41 4.20 33.63
CA PRO A 279 14.69 4.67 34.15
C PRO A 279 15.92 4.13 33.39
N TRP A 280 15.72 3.51 32.22
CA TRP A 280 16.79 2.88 31.44
C TRP A 280 17.33 3.85 30.37
N PRO A 281 18.64 3.80 30.04
CA PRO A 281 19.23 4.60 28.97
C PRO A 281 18.72 4.15 27.59
N SER A 282 19.07 4.88 26.53
CA SER A 282 18.82 4.38 25.17
C SER A 282 19.63 3.10 24.92
N MET A 283 19.09 2.15 24.16
CA MET A 283 19.87 1.00 23.67
C MET A 283 21.16 1.42 22.93
N THR A 284 21.20 2.61 22.32
CA THR A 284 22.41 3.15 21.67
C THR A 284 23.51 3.59 22.66
N GLU A 285 23.16 3.78 23.93
CA GLU A 285 24.04 4.21 25.02
C GLU A 285 24.41 3.04 25.95
N ALA A 286 23.67 1.93 25.87
CA ALA A 286 23.93 0.72 26.64
C ALA A 286 25.31 0.11 26.34
N HIS A 287 25.93 -0.47 27.37
CA HIS A 287 27.26 -1.10 27.30
C HIS A 287 28.32 -0.19 26.67
N ASP A 288 28.51 0.99 27.26
CA ASP A 288 29.46 2.05 26.84
C ASP A 288 29.37 2.44 25.35
N GLY A 289 28.17 2.35 24.77
CA GLY A 289 27.92 2.68 23.36
C GLY A 289 28.17 1.52 22.39
N LEU A 290 28.08 0.26 22.83
CA LEU A 290 28.28 -0.92 21.98
C LEU A 290 27.37 -0.93 20.73
N TYR A 291 26.16 -0.39 20.85
CA TYR A 291 25.18 -0.25 19.75
C TYR A 291 25.19 1.16 19.11
N GLY A 292 26.28 1.91 19.30
CA GLY A 292 26.53 3.22 18.71
C GLY A 292 26.74 3.18 17.19
N GLY A 293 26.82 4.35 16.56
CA GLY A 293 26.99 4.46 15.10
C GLY A 293 28.39 4.07 14.61
N SER A 294 29.40 4.34 15.44
CA SER A 294 30.83 4.19 15.16
C SER A 294 31.42 2.82 15.57
N THR A 295 30.66 2.00 16.30
CA THR A 295 31.12 0.70 16.81
C THR A 295 31.11 -0.44 15.79
N SER A 296 30.59 -0.19 14.57
CA SER A 296 30.44 -1.19 13.51
C SER A 296 30.02 -0.50 12.20
N LEU A 297 30.66 -0.87 11.07
CA LEU A 297 30.29 -0.42 9.73
C LEU A 297 28.87 -0.82 9.32
N MET A 298 28.29 -1.84 9.94
CA MET A 298 26.89 -2.24 9.74
C MET A 298 25.90 -1.54 10.69
N SER A 299 26.37 -0.69 11.62
CA SER A 299 25.49 -0.02 12.58
C SER A 299 24.54 0.98 11.90
N MET A 300 23.27 0.94 12.33
CA MET A 300 22.17 1.80 11.88
C MET A 300 21.96 3.05 12.77
N ALA A 301 22.71 3.21 13.87
CA ALA A 301 22.65 4.35 14.78
C ALA A 301 21.20 4.82 15.11
N PHE A 302 20.90 6.12 14.99
CA PHE A 302 19.56 6.68 15.24
C PHE A 302 18.44 6.04 14.40
N TRP A 303 18.72 5.63 13.15
CA TRP A 303 17.69 5.05 12.29
C TRP A 303 17.14 3.72 12.81
N HIS A 304 17.93 2.97 13.61
CA HIS A 304 17.43 1.80 14.35
C HIS A 304 16.30 2.18 15.33
N VAL A 305 16.41 3.32 16.03
CA VAL A 305 15.37 3.81 16.95
C VAL A 305 14.10 4.19 16.18
N ALA A 306 14.26 4.94 15.08
CA ALA A 306 13.16 5.46 14.27
C ALA A 306 12.31 4.37 13.57
N ALA A 307 12.85 3.17 13.36
CA ALA A 307 12.16 2.08 12.69
C ALA A 307 11.02 1.44 13.51
N TRP A 308 11.20 1.34 14.83
CA TRP A 308 10.30 0.55 15.68
C TRP A 308 8.87 1.07 15.77
N PRO A 309 8.60 2.39 15.87
CA PRO A 309 7.23 2.92 15.85
C PRO A 309 6.44 2.54 14.58
N LEU A 310 7.08 2.56 13.41
CA LEU A 310 6.44 2.18 12.14
C LEU A 310 6.03 0.70 12.17
N LEU A 311 6.89 -0.17 12.72
CA LEU A 311 6.61 -1.59 12.90
C LEU A 311 5.55 -1.86 13.98
N TRP A 312 5.52 -1.08 15.06
CA TRP A 312 4.46 -1.15 16.08
C TRP A 312 3.09 -0.85 15.48
N VAL A 313 2.98 0.20 14.65
CA VAL A 313 1.74 0.55 13.93
C VAL A 313 1.36 -0.52 12.90
N ALA A 314 2.31 -1.01 12.11
CA ALA A 314 2.04 -2.09 11.15
C ALA A 314 1.53 -3.37 11.84
N MET A 315 2.20 -3.80 12.93
CA MET A 315 1.77 -4.95 13.73
C MET A 315 0.45 -4.70 14.48
N LEU A 316 0.11 -3.45 14.83
CA LEU A 316 -1.20 -3.10 15.39
C LEU A 316 -2.31 -3.31 14.36
N LEU A 317 -2.13 -2.82 13.13
CA LEU A 317 -3.10 -3.02 12.04
C LEU A 317 -3.37 -4.51 11.77
N TYR A 318 -2.32 -5.34 11.73
CA TYR A 318 -2.43 -6.79 11.62
C TYR A 318 -3.16 -7.42 12.82
N THR A 319 -2.84 -7.00 14.04
CA THR A 319 -3.44 -7.52 15.27
C THR A 319 -4.93 -7.18 15.34
N LEU A 320 -5.31 -5.93 15.04
CA LEU A 320 -6.70 -5.49 14.96
C LEU A 320 -7.46 -6.23 13.85
N TYR A 321 -6.84 -6.49 12.70
CA TYR A 321 -7.49 -7.20 11.60
C TYR A 321 -7.86 -8.65 11.95
N GLN A 322 -7.14 -9.32 12.86
CA GLN A 322 -7.57 -10.65 13.34
C GLN A 322 -8.83 -10.65 14.20
N TRP A 323 -9.23 -9.50 14.76
CA TRP A 323 -10.48 -9.35 15.49
C TRP A 323 -11.69 -9.14 14.56
N ALA A 324 -11.49 -8.94 13.25
CA ALA A 324 -12.58 -8.87 12.28
C ALA A 324 -13.35 -10.21 12.17
N PRO A 325 -14.69 -10.21 12.05
CA PRO A 325 -15.48 -11.46 12.00
C PRO A 325 -15.05 -12.44 10.91
N SER A 326 -14.76 -11.94 9.70
CA SER A 326 -14.29 -12.73 8.55
C SER A 326 -12.91 -13.38 8.75
N GLN A 327 -12.16 -12.96 9.76
CA GLN A 327 -10.78 -13.40 10.05
C GLN A 327 -10.66 -14.31 11.29
N TYR A 328 -11.79 -14.64 11.94
CA TYR A 328 -11.84 -15.46 13.16
C TYR A 328 -11.15 -16.81 12.97
N SER A 329 -11.67 -17.63 12.05
CA SER A 329 -11.23 -19.00 11.79
C SER A 329 -10.36 -19.17 10.53
N ALA A 330 -10.01 -18.07 9.87
CA ALA A 330 -9.25 -18.05 8.62
C ALA A 330 -7.95 -18.86 8.73
N VAL A 331 -7.78 -19.85 7.86
CA VAL A 331 -6.65 -20.79 7.86
C VAL A 331 -5.30 -20.05 7.82
N ARG A 332 -5.24 -19.00 7.01
CA ARG A 332 -4.09 -18.10 6.84
C ARG A 332 -3.63 -17.47 8.16
N ASN A 333 -4.56 -17.04 9.01
CA ASN A 333 -4.25 -16.49 10.35
C ASN A 333 -3.96 -17.59 11.36
N ARG A 334 -4.63 -18.74 11.27
CA ARG A 334 -4.35 -19.91 12.12
C ARG A 334 -2.88 -20.37 12.00
N THR A 335 -2.30 -20.32 10.80
CA THR A 335 -0.90 -20.75 10.58
C THR A 335 0.13 -19.64 10.81
N THR A 336 -0.17 -18.38 10.52
CA THR A 336 0.80 -17.27 10.64
C THR A 336 0.88 -16.67 12.04
N ALA A 337 -0.24 -16.55 12.76
CA ALA A 337 -0.27 -15.78 14.02
C ALA A 337 0.70 -16.30 15.08
N TRP A 338 0.88 -17.62 15.17
CA TRP A 338 1.81 -18.26 16.11
C TRP A 338 3.27 -17.94 15.81
N TYR A 339 3.64 -17.86 14.54
CA TYR A 339 5.01 -17.48 14.16
C TYR A 339 5.24 -15.99 14.40
N VAL A 340 4.26 -15.14 14.06
CA VAL A 340 4.37 -13.68 14.26
C VAL A 340 4.39 -13.31 15.74
N SER A 341 3.51 -13.89 16.57
CA SER A 341 3.46 -13.60 18.01
C SER A 341 4.77 -13.98 18.71
N ASN A 342 5.30 -15.17 18.44
CA ASN A 342 6.60 -15.60 18.99
C ASN A 342 7.77 -14.76 18.42
N ALA A 343 7.74 -14.35 17.15
CA ALA A 343 8.76 -13.45 16.60
C ALA A 343 8.74 -12.06 17.25
N MET A 344 7.56 -11.52 17.58
CA MET A 344 7.41 -10.25 18.30
C MET A 344 7.93 -10.37 19.75
N LEU A 345 7.65 -11.47 20.43
CA LEU A 345 8.21 -11.76 21.76
C LEU A 345 9.73 -11.94 21.71
N LEU A 346 10.28 -12.62 20.70
CA LEU A 346 11.73 -12.76 20.50
C LEU A 346 12.41 -11.43 20.12
N ALA A 347 11.74 -10.57 19.34
CA ALA A 347 12.24 -9.22 19.04
C ALA A 347 12.20 -8.30 20.27
N ALA A 348 11.25 -8.51 21.20
CA ALA A 348 11.26 -7.88 22.52
C ALA A 348 12.39 -8.44 23.40
N ALA A 349 12.55 -9.76 23.46
CA ALA A 349 13.62 -10.43 24.22
C ALA A 349 15.03 -10.02 23.74
N THR A 350 15.21 -9.83 22.43
CA THR A 350 16.45 -9.30 21.82
C THR A 350 16.82 -7.94 22.43
N LYS A 351 15.85 -7.03 22.57
CA LYS A 351 16.08 -5.69 23.14
C LYS A 351 16.37 -5.70 24.64
N LEU A 352 15.78 -6.64 25.38
CA LEU A 352 16.08 -6.85 26.80
C LEU A 352 17.48 -7.46 26.98
N LEU A 353 17.83 -8.46 26.19
CA LEU A 353 19.17 -9.06 26.21
C LEU A 353 20.25 -8.01 25.87
N ALA A 354 20.04 -7.19 24.84
CA ALA A 354 20.91 -6.07 24.48
C ALA A 354 21.04 -4.97 25.55
N HIS A 355 20.25 -5.03 26.63
CA HIS A 355 20.23 -4.08 27.74
C HIS A 355 20.79 -4.66 29.05
N PHE A 356 20.83 -5.99 29.18
CA PHE A 356 21.22 -6.70 30.39
C PHE A 356 22.49 -7.56 30.20
N GLN A 357 22.99 -7.74 28.98
CA GLN A 357 24.24 -8.41 28.70
C GLN A 357 24.92 -7.92 27.41
N ASP A 358 26.24 -8.06 27.41
CA ASP A 358 27.22 -7.77 26.37
C ASP A 358 27.72 -9.04 25.64
N VAL A 359 27.33 -10.22 26.14
CA VAL A 359 27.84 -11.54 25.72
C VAL A 359 27.45 -11.93 24.29
N GLY A 360 26.42 -11.31 23.70
CA GLY A 360 25.96 -11.58 22.32
C GLY A 360 24.78 -12.55 22.21
N LEU A 361 24.06 -12.84 23.31
CA LEU A 361 22.92 -13.77 23.31
C LEU A 361 21.72 -13.26 22.49
N GLU A 362 21.62 -11.94 22.29
CA GLU A 362 20.60 -11.28 21.48
C GLU A 362 20.72 -11.61 19.97
N VAL A 363 21.89 -12.08 19.51
CA VAL A 363 22.05 -12.73 18.20
C VAL A 363 21.13 -13.94 18.05
N ILE A 364 21.01 -14.77 19.09
CA ILE A 364 20.22 -16.01 19.04
C ILE A 364 18.72 -15.68 18.92
N THR A 365 18.24 -14.70 19.69
CA THR A 365 16.82 -14.29 19.66
C THR A 365 16.46 -13.54 18.39
N SER A 366 17.35 -12.70 17.85
CA SER A 366 17.11 -11.97 16.60
C SER A 366 17.07 -12.91 15.39
N ILE A 367 18.02 -13.86 15.27
CA ILE A 367 17.98 -14.90 14.23
C ILE A 367 16.74 -15.79 14.39
N ALA A 368 16.39 -16.21 15.60
CA ALA A 368 15.19 -17.01 15.84
C ALA A 368 13.91 -16.28 15.40
N ALA A 369 13.77 -14.99 15.71
CA ALA A 369 12.66 -14.17 15.23
C ALA A 369 12.61 -14.10 13.69
N THR A 370 13.74 -13.85 13.03
CA THR A 370 13.86 -13.85 11.55
C THR A 370 13.45 -15.20 10.94
N VAL A 371 13.85 -16.32 11.54
CA VAL A 371 13.47 -17.67 11.08
C VAL A 371 11.97 -17.93 11.24
N LEU A 372 11.34 -17.46 12.33
CA LEU A 372 9.89 -17.55 12.49
C LEU A 372 9.15 -16.67 11.48
N LEU A 373 9.63 -15.46 11.19
CA LEU A 373 9.04 -14.58 10.18
C LEU A 373 9.19 -15.14 8.76
N ALA A 374 10.33 -15.75 8.43
CA ALA A 374 10.50 -16.51 7.20
C ALA A 374 9.52 -17.71 7.11
N ARG A 375 9.21 -18.38 8.23
CA ARG A 375 8.17 -19.43 8.29
C ARG A 375 6.76 -18.85 8.13
N ALA A 376 6.49 -17.65 8.66
CA ALA A 376 5.22 -16.94 8.44
C ALA A 376 5.03 -16.58 6.96
N VAL A 377 6.03 -15.97 6.31
CA VAL A 377 6.05 -15.70 4.86
C VAL A 377 5.89 -16.99 4.05
N GLY A 378 6.59 -18.07 4.43
CA GLY A 378 6.43 -19.39 3.82
C GLY A 378 5.00 -19.95 3.96
N SER A 379 4.23 -19.54 4.97
CA SER A 379 2.82 -19.87 5.12
C SER A 379 1.92 -18.95 4.28
N LEU A 380 2.20 -17.65 4.22
CA LEU A 380 1.53 -16.69 3.32
C LEU A 380 1.73 -17.03 1.83
N ASN A 381 2.80 -17.76 1.48
CA ASN A 381 3.02 -18.28 0.13
C ASN A 381 2.29 -19.61 -0.14
N ARG A 382 1.78 -20.30 0.88
CA ARG A 382 0.92 -21.50 0.76
C ARG A 382 -0.57 -21.17 0.76
N TYR A 383 -0.96 -20.13 1.49
CA TYR A 383 -2.33 -19.65 1.63
C TYR A 383 -2.44 -18.24 1.06
N THR A 384 -2.76 -18.16 -0.24
CA THR A 384 -2.88 -16.93 -1.04
C THR A 384 -3.90 -15.95 -0.45
N GLU A 385 -3.65 -14.66 -0.60
CA GLU A 385 -4.59 -13.58 -0.29
C GLU A 385 -5.91 -13.70 -1.05
N ARG A 386 -7.04 -13.48 -0.35
CA ARG A 386 -8.40 -13.46 -0.93
C ARG A 386 -8.79 -12.10 -1.51
N ASN A 387 -8.38 -11.01 -0.83
CA ASN A 387 -8.79 -9.64 -1.14
C ASN A 387 -7.63 -8.67 -0.93
N ALA A 388 -7.67 -7.51 -1.59
CA ALA A 388 -6.73 -6.41 -1.38
C ALA A 388 -6.61 -5.98 0.10
N LYS A 389 -7.71 -6.06 0.87
CA LYS A 389 -7.71 -5.80 2.32
C LYS A 389 -6.81 -6.75 3.10
N GLU A 390 -6.76 -8.04 2.76
CA GLU A 390 -5.81 -8.96 3.39
C GLU A 390 -4.36 -8.68 2.93
N ARG A 391 -4.16 -8.35 1.66
CA ARG A 391 -2.84 -7.99 1.12
C ARG A 391 -2.24 -6.79 1.88
N PHE A 392 -3.06 -5.79 2.20
CA PHE A 392 -2.63 -4.61 2.95
C PHE A 392 -2.55 -4.83 4.47
N LEU A 393 -3.44 -5.62 5.08
CA LEU A 393 -3.49 -5.77 6.54
C LEU A 393 -2.77 -7.01 7.09
N VAL A 394 -2.32 -7.93 6.22
CA VAL A 394 -1.56 -9.13 6.59
C VAL A 394 -0.19 -9.14 5.92
N ASP A 395 -0.12 -9.07 4.59
CA ASP A 395 1.15 -9.25 3.86
C ASP A 395 2.08 -8.03 3.93
N MET A 396 1.53 -6.82 3.99
CA MET A 396 2.34 -5.60 4.14
C MET A 396 3.00 -5.56 5.53
N PRO A 397 2.27 -5.71 6.66
CA PRO A 397 2.89 -5.76 7.99
C PRO A 397 3.86 -6.92 8.19
N ILE A 398 3.45 -8.17 7.90
CA ILE A 398 4.33 -9.33 8.12
C ILE A 398 5.54 -9.25 7.20
N GLY A 399 5.37 -8.83 5.94
CA GLY A 399 6.49 -8.67 5.01
C GLY A 399 7.48 -7.60 5.48
N ALA A 400 7.00 -6.40 5.83
CA ALA A 400 7.85 -5.31 6.30
C ALA A 400 8.63 -5.68 7.57
N PHE A 401 7.98 -6.34 8.54
CA PHE A 401 8.64 -6.84 9.74
C PHE A 401 9.65 -7.96 9.43
N THR A 402 9.36 -8.84 8.46
CA THR A 402 10.34 -9.85 7.98
C THR A 402 11.57 -9.19 7.37
N GLY A 403 11.39 -8.19 6.50
CA GLY A 403 12.47 -7.47 5.86
C GLY A 403 13.36 -6.72 6.86
N TRP A 404 12.74 -6.04 7.83
CA TRP A 404 13.45 -5.37 8.91
C TRP A 404 14.22 -6.34 9.81
N MET A 405 13.60 -7.44 10.26
CA MET A 405 14.28 -8.40 11.12
C MET A 405 15.44 -9.11 10.41
N LEU A 406 15.35 -9.33 9.10
CA LEU A 406 16.45 -9.86 8.30
C LEU A 406 17.69 -8.96 8.35
N ILE A 407 17.56 -7.66 8.04
CA ILE A 407 18.69 -6.72 8.11
C ILE A 407 19.15 -6.51 9.56
N PHE A 408 18.21 -6.33 10.50
CA PHE A 408 18.51 -6.13 11.92
C PHE A 408 19.31 -7.30 12.51
N SER A 409 18.88 -8.56 12.33
CA SER A 409 19.64 -9.73 12.82
C SER A 409 21.03 -9.83 12.20
N GLY A 410 21.22 -9.39 10.94
CA GLY A 410 22.54 -9.24 10.33
C GLY A 410 23.41 -8.19 11.04
N THR A 411 22.84 -7.01 11.37
CA THR A 411 23.56 -5.99 12.14
C THR A 411 23.90 -6.45 13.57
N THR A 412 23.00 -7.21 14.23
CA THR A 412 23.23 -7.78 15.56
C THR A 412 24.39 -8.78 15.56
N VAL A 413 24.44 -9.69 14.57
CA VAL A 413 25.59 -10.59 14.37
C VAL A 413 26.88 -9.80 14.20
N PHE A 414 26.86 -8.71 13.43
CA PHE A 414 28.05 -7.90 13.19
C PHE A 414 28.54 -7.17 14.47
N THR A 415 27.62 -6.62 15.26
CA THR A 415 27.96 -5.99 16.56
C THR A 415 28.53 -7.00 17.56
N ALA A 416 28.01 -8.24 17.61
CA ALA A 416 28.60 -9.30 18.44
C ALA A 416 29.99 -9.76 17.93
N MET A 417 30.19 -9.81 16.60
CA MET A 417 31.53 -10.06 16.03
C MET A 417 32.53 -8.94 16.34
N ALA A 418 32.06 -7.70 16.50
CA ALA A 418 32.86 -6.57 16.96
C ALA A 418 33.18 -6.68 18.47
N SER A 419 32.20 -6.97 19.33
CA SER A 419 32.43 -7.09 20.78
C SER A 419 33.40 -8.22 21.15
N TRP A 420 33.40 -9.31 20.39
CA TRP A 420 34.35 -10.42 20.54
C TRP A 420 35.71 -10.20 19.82
N ASN A 421 35.93 -9.03 19.20
CA ASN A 421 37.11 -8.67 18.40
C ASN A 421 37.44 -9.68 17.27
N VAL A 422 36.43 -10.37 16.72
CA VAL A 422 36.59 -11.43 15.70
C VAL A 422 36.91 -10.86 14.32
N LEU A 423 36.54 -9.60 14.06
CA LEU A 423 36.71 -8.94 12.76
C LEU A 423 38.20 -8.82 12.35
N ASP A 424 39.09 -8.52 13.31
CA ASP A 424 40.54 -8.41 13.10
C ASP A 424 41.26 -9.76 12.93
N LEU A 425 40.65 -10.86 13.38
CA LEU A 425 41.32 -12.15 13.65
C LEU A 425 42.01 -12.78 12.41
N PHE A 426 41.62 -12.35 11.21
CA PHE A 426 42.13 -12.86 9.94
C PHE A 426 42.97 -11.85 9.13
N TRP A 427 43.29 -10.68 9.69
CA TRP A 427 43.90 -9.53 8.97
C TRP A 427 43.08 -9.05 7.76
N ILE A 428 41.78 -9.36 7.73
CA ILE A 428 40.82 -8.95 6.69
C ILE A 428 40.16 -7.64 7.13
N PRO A 429 40.19 -6.56 6.33
CA PRO A 429 39.54 -5.30 6.70
C PRO A 429 38.04 -5.45 6.95
N GLU A 430 37.52 -4.78 7.97
CA GLU A 430 36.11 -4.81 8.37
C GLU A 430 35.14 -4.58 7.19
N THR A 431 35.49 -3.67 6.28
CA THR A 431 34.72 -3.37 5.06
C THR A 431 34.44 -4.61 4.21
N VAL A 432 35.36 -5.58 4.16
CA VAL A 432 35.19 -6.84 3.42
C VAL A 432 34.16 -7.73 4.11
N TRP A 433 34.20 -7.82 5.44
CA TRP A 433 33.19 -8.53 6.23
C TRP A 433 31.81 -7.88 6.08
N ALA A 434 31.72 -6.56 6.12
CA ALA A 434 30.46 -5.83 5.95
C ALA A 434 29.85 -6.02 4.54
N ILE A 435 30.68 -5.98 3.49
CA ILE A 435 30.25 -6.31 2.12
C ILE A 435 29.78 -7.76 2.02
N LEU A 436 30.52 -8.72 2.59
CA LEU A 436 30.14 -10.14 2.58
C LEU A 436 28.81 -10.37 3.30
N ALA A 437 28.60 -9.75 4.46
CA ALA A 437 27.35 -9.82 5.22
C ALA A 437 26.17 -9.24 4.42
N ILE A 438 26.33 -8.07 3.78
CA ILE A 438 25.31 -7.49 2.88
C ILE A 438 25.00 -8.46 1.73
N VAL A 439 26.00 -9.05 1.07
CA VAL A 439 25.79 -10.01 -0.03
C VAL A 439 25.02 -11.25 0.45
N VAL A 440 25.37 -11.82 1.62
CA VAL A 440 24.64 -12.95 2.20
C VAL A 440 23.18 -12.58 2.50
N LEU A 441 22.92 -11.41 3.08
CA LEU A 441 21.57 -10.92 3.36
C LEU A 441 20.76 -10.69 2.08
N LEU A 442 21.36 -10.14 1.03
CA LEU A 442 20.72 -9.96 -0.28
C LEU A 442 20.38 -11.31 -0.94
N ILE A 443 21.22 -12.34 -0.79
CA ILE A 443 20.93 -13.70 -1.27
C ILE A 443 19.75 -14.31 -0.50
N VAL A 444 19.72 -14.19 0.84
CA VAL A 444 18.60 -14.69 1.68
C VAL A 444 17.30 -13.93 1.34
N LEU A 445 17.37 -12.62 1.19
CA LEU A 445 16.23 -11.78 0.79
C LEU A 445 15.70 -12.18 -0.60
N SER A 446 16.59 -12.35 -1.59
CA SER A 446 16.21 -12.77 -2.94
C SER A 446 15.54 -14.14 -2.94
N ARG A 447 16.00 -15.07 -2.08
CA ARG A 447 15.30 -16.35 -1.87
C ARG A 447 13.89 -16.14 -1.31
N LEU A 448 13.70 -15.23 -0.34
CA LEU A 448 12.39 -14.95 0.26
C LEU A 448 11.42 -14.21 -0.67
N THR A 449 11.89 -13.29 -1.52
CA THR A 449 11.02 -12.50 -2.42
C THR A 449 10.69 -13.25 -3.71
N LEU A 450 11.65 -13.97 -4.31
CA LEU A 450 11.50 -14.57 -5.64
C LEU A 450 10.82 -15.95 -5.63
N THR A 451 10.97 -16.74 -4.55
CA THR A 451 10.33 -18.08 -4.43
C THR A 451 8.83 -18.06 -4.14
N GLY A 452 8.22 -16.87 -4.09
CA GLY A 452 6.79 -16.66 -3.87
C GLY A 452 6.21 -15.61 -4.80
N ARG A 453 5.13 -14.97 -4.35
CA ARG A 453 4.30 -14.03 -5.13
C ARG A 453 4.91 -12.62 -5.27
N GLY A 454 6.24 -12.50 -5.40
CA GLY A 454 6.93 -11.20 -5.51
C GLY A 454 6.58 -10.23 -4.38
N ARG A 455 6.71 -10.68 -3.11
CA ARG A 455 6.18 -9.96 -1.94
C ARG A 455 7.02 -8.71 -1.61
N MET A 456 6.73 -7.62 -2.33
CA MET A 456 7.40 -6.32 -2.26
C MET A 456 7.50 -5.72 -0.85
N SER A 457 6.58 -6.05 0.06
CA SER A 457 6.65 -5.62 1.46
C SER A 457 7.91 -6.08 2.19
N ILE A 458 8.45 -7.26 1.85
CA ILE A 458 9.72 -7.74 2.39
C ILE A 458 10.89 -6.91 1.85
N ALA A 459 10.89 -6.64 0.54
CA ALA A 459 11.92 -5.82 -0.11
C ALA A 459 11.91 -4.37 0.44
N ILE A 460 10.73 -3.77 0.65
CA ILE A 460 10.58 -2.43 1.26
C ILE A 460 11.10 -2.42 2.69
N GLY A 461 10.70 -3.39 3.53
CA GLY A 461 11.16 -3.47 4.92
C GLY A 461 12.68 -3.63 5.07
N PHE A 462 13.30 -4.39 4.17
CA PHE A 462 14.75 -4.52 4.11
C PHE A 462 15.43 -3.26 3.55
N SER A 463 14.90 -2.69 2.47
CA SER A 463 15.45 -1.47 1.84
C SER A 463 15.42 -0.27 2.77
N PHE A 464 14.46 -0.20 3.70
CA PHE A 464 14.44 0.80 4.76
C PHE A 464 15.63 0.64 5.74
N GLY A 465 16.00 -0.60 6.10
CA GLY A 465 17.21 -0.84 6.90
C GLY A 465 18.51 -0.68 6.13
N MET A 466 18.52 -0.94 4.82
CA MET A 466 19.66 -0.57 3.98
C MET A 466 19.82 0.95 3.88
N ALA A 467 18.71 1.70 3.75
CA ALA A 467 18.70 3.16 3.80
C ALA A 467 19.19 3.69 5.16
N ALA A 468 18.89 3.00 6.26
CA ALA A 468 19.45 3.31 7.58
C ALA A 468 20.99 3.17 7.61
N ILE A 469 21.55 2.07 7.08
CA ILE A 469 23.01 1.88 6.97
C ILE A 469 23.64 2.91 6.01
N ILE A 470 23.01 3.18 4.87
CA ILE A 470 23.46 4.23 3.94
C ILE A 470 23.49 5.59 4.63
N GLY A 471 22.46 5.91 5.43
CA GLY A 471 22.39 7.12 6.23
C GLY A 471 23.52 7.25 7.25
N THR A 472 23.87 6.17 7.97
CA THR A 472 25.00 6.20 8.91
C THR A 472 26.35 6.30 8.21
N ARG A 473 26.54 5.61 7.07
CA ARG A 473 27.81 5.67 6.31
C ARG A 473 27.98 6.94 5.45
N LEU A 474 26.96 7.79 5.32
CA LEU A 474 27.01 9.09 4.65
C LEU A 474 27.11 10.29 5.61
N PHE A 475 26.46 10.21 6.78
CA PHE A 475 26.34 11.35 7.72
C PHE A 475 26.89 11.07 9.13
N GLY A 476 27.34 9.84 9.41
CA GLY A 476 28.00 9.47 10.67
C GLY A 476 29.51 9.62 10.63
N GLU A 477 30.15 9.26 11.75
CA GLU A 477 31.58 9.44 11.99
C GLU A 477 32.43 8.54 11.07
N ASP A 478 32.11 7.24 11.00
CA ASP A 478 32.80 6.27 10.13
C ASP A 478 32.16 6.18 8.74
N ALA A 479 32.44 7.18 7.92
CA ALA A 479 31.97 7.27 6.54
C ALA A 479 32.65 6.24 5.62
N SER A 480 31.87 5.53 4.80
CA SER A 480 32.38 4.50 3.89
C SER A 480 31.64 4.48 2.55
N PHE A 481 32.14 5.24 1.59
CA PHE A 481 31.54 5.36 0.24
C PHE A 481 31.43 4.03 -0.51
N ILE A 482 32.37 3.09 -0.28
CA ILE A 482 32.32 1.75 -0.88
C ILE A 482 31.10 0.98 -0.34
N LEU A 483 30.88 1.01 0.98
CA LEU A 483 29.76 0.31 1.59
C LEU A 483 28.42 0.96 1.22
N VAL A 484 28.37 2.29 1.11
CA VAL A 484 27.22 3.02 0.56
C VAL A 484 26.90 2.59 -0.87
N GLY A 485 27.91 2.50 -1.76
CA GLY A 485 27.71 2.08 -3.15
C GLY A 485 27.18 0.65 -3.27
N VAL A 486 27.75 -0.29 -2.50
CA VAL A 486 27.28 -1.68 -2.42
C VAL A 486 25.86 -1.76 -1.86
N ALA A 487 25.56 -0.99 -0.81
CA ALA A 487 24.25 -0.98 -0.17
C ALA A 487 23.14 -0.39 -1.09
N LEU A 488 23.44 0.71 -1.80
CA LEU A 488 22.54 1.31 -2.78
C LEU A 488 22.28 0.35 -3.95
N LEU A 489 23.33 -0.19 -4.56
CA LEU A 489 23.23 -1.11 -5.70
C LEU A 489 22.46 -2.38 -5.31
N GLY A 490 22.78 -2.98 -4.16
CA GLY A 490 22.07 -4.17 -3.66
C GLY A 490 20.58 -3.92 -3.40
N SER A 491 20.24 -2.77 -2.81
CA SER A 491 18.84 -2.39 -2.56
C SER A 491 18.08 -2.18 -3.88
N PHE A 492 18.68 -1.44 -4.83
CA PHE A 492 18.11 -1.20 -6.15
C PHE A 492 17.88 -2.51 -6.92
N VAL A 493 18.89 -3.39 -6.99
CA VAL A 493 18.80 -4.68 -7.70
C VAL A 493 17.71 -5.57 -7.11
N VAL A 494 17.56 -5.65 -5.78
CA VAL A 494 16.52 -6.50 -5.18
C VAL A 494 15.12 -5.89 -5.31
N LEU A 495 14.97 -4.56 -5.24
CA LEU A 495 13.69 -3.89 -5.53
C LEU A 495 13.27 -4.17 -6.98
N ALA A 496 14.13 -3.89 -7.95
CA ALA A 496 13.86 -4.14 -9.38
C ALA A 496 13.59 -5.62 -9.69
N ALA A 497 14.34 -6.55 -9.09
CA ALA A 497 14.10 -7.99 -9.26
C ALA A 497 12.77 -8.45 -8.64
N THR A 498 12.39 -7.89 -7.48
CA THR A 498 11.12 -8.21 -6.81
C THR A 498 9.92 -7.61 -7.58
N GLU A 499 10.09 -6.42 -8.15
CA GLU A 499 9.10 -5.75 -8.99
C GLU A 499 8.89 -6.46 -10.33
N ASN A 500 9.97 -6.77 -11.06
CA ASN A 500 9.89 -7.59 -12.29
C ASN A 500 9.22 -8.94 -12.01
N ARG A 501 9.58 -9.62 -10.92
CA ARG A 501 8.93 -10.88 -10.51
C ARG A 501 7.43 -10.70 -10.24
N ARG A 502 7.02 -9.59 -9.61
CA ARG A 502 5.61 -9.26 -9.37
C ARG A 502 4.87 -8.93 -10.67
N TYR A 503 5.49 -8.20 -11.59
CA TYR A 503 4.93 -7.82 -12.89
C TYR A 503 4.62 -9.06 -13.76
N GLN A 504 5.58 -9.98 -13.87
CA GLN A 504 5.39 -11.28 -14.55
C GLN A 504 4.19 -12.07 -13.99
N ILE A 505 4.04 -12.08 -12.65
CA ILE A 505 2.93 -12.77 -11.99
C ILE A 505 1.60 -12.09 -12.31
N SER A 506 1.53 -10.75 -12.32
CA SER A 506 0.28 -10.05 -12.67
C SER A 506 -0.12 -10.20 -14.15
N ILE A 507 0.83 -10.40 -15.07
CA ILE A 507 0.51 -10.76 -16.46
C ILE A 507 -0.05 -12.18 -16.54
N ALA A 508 0.62 -13.15 -15.90
CA ALA A 508 0.15 -14.53 -15.85
C ALA A 508 -1.22 -14.67 -15.13
N GLU A 509 -1.53 -13.78 -14.18
CA GLU A 509 -2.86 -13.69 -13.56
C GLU A 509 -3.93 -13.15 -14.51
N LYS A 510 -3.63 -12.11 -15.31
CA LYS A 510 -4.56 -11.60 -16.33
C LYS A 510 -4.86 -12.65 -17.40
N GLN A 511 -3.82 -13.19 -18.04
CA GLN A 511 -3.93 -14.23 -19.08
C GLN A 511 -4.72 -15.45 -18.57
N ALA A 512 -4.48 -15.87 -17.33
CA ALA A 512 -5.22 -16.97 -16.72
C ALA A 512 -6.70 -16.68 -16.45
N ILE A 513 -7.06 -15.43 -16.17
CA ILE A 513 -8.47 -15.02 -16.01
C ILE A 513 -9.15 -14.93 -17.37
N GLU A 514 -8.48 -14.35 -18.38
CA GLU A 514 -8.96 -14.28 -19.76
C GLU A 514 -9.28 -15.67 -20.30
N HIS A 515 -8.37 -16.64 -20.17
CA HIS A 515 -8.61 -18.03 -20.58
C HIS A 515 -9.80 -18.71 -19.87
N LEU A 516 -10.03 -18.42 -18.58
CA LEU A 516 -11.18 -18.98 -17.86
C LEU A 516 -12.51 -18.36 -18.31
N VAL A 517 -12.54 -17.05 -18.57
CA VAL A 517 -13.75 -16.39 -19.09
C VAL A 517 -14.09 -16.93 -20.48
N TYR A 518 -13.10 -17.11 -21.37
CA TYR A 518 -13.34 -17.70 -22.69
C TYR A 518 -13.76 -19.18 -22.67
N ALA A 519 -13.57 -19.90 -21.54
CA ALA A 519 -14.07 -21.26 -21.36
C ALA A 519 -15.55 -21.27 -20.96
N ASP A 520 -15.94 -20.50 -19.94
CA ASP A 520 -17.36 -20.32 -19.56
C ASP A 520 -18.19 -19.83 -20.76
N ASP A 521 -17.68 -18.84 -21.50
CA ASP A 521 -18.34 -18.24 -22.68
C ASP A 521 -18.43 -19.20 -23.89
N ALA A 522 -17.81 -20.37 -23.82
CA ALA A 522 -17.81 -21.43 -24.85
C ALA A 522 -18.63 -22.67 -24.45
N GLU A 523 -18.78 -22.98 -23.16
CA GLU A 523 -19.71 -24.02 -22.69
C GLU A 523 -21.19 -23.58 -22.83
N ASP A 524 -21.46 -22.28 -22.79
CA ASP A 524 -22.81 -21.69 -22.84
C ASP A 524 -23.36 -21.46 -24.28
N ARG A 525 -22.82 -22.13 -25.33
CA ARG A 525 -23.13 -21.88 -26.76
C ARG A 525 -23.48 -23.12 -27.60
#